data_AF-A0A0D3JEU3-F1
#
_entry.id   AF-A0A0D3JEU3-F1
#
_cell.length_a   1.000
_cell.length_b   1.000
_cell.length_c   1.000
_cell.angle_alpha   90.00
_cell.angle_beta   90.00
_cell.angle_gamma   90.00
#
_symmetry.space_group_name_H-M   'P 1'
#
loop_
_entity.id
_entity.type
_entity.pdbx_description
1 polymer ?
#
loop_
_entity_poly.entity_id
_entity_poly.type
_entity_poly.pdbx_seq_one_letter_code
_entity_poly.pdbx_strand_id
1 'polypeptide(L)' 'DLYAVLGVDESATDSEIKKAYRRLSVKHHPDKGGDAATFKELTSAYEVLSDGERRALYDVGG' A
#
# COMPACT_ATOMS: atom_id res chain seq x y z
N ASP A 1 4.45 0.92 -9.50
CA ASP A 1 4.98 1.65 -8.34
C ASP A 1 4.05 1.45 -7.15
N LEU A 2 4.55 0.90 -6.05
CA LEU A 2 3.78 0.56 -4.85
C LEU A 2 3.34 1.81 -4.06
N TYR A 3 4.12 2.90 -4.10
CA TYR A 3 3.75 4.15 -3.43
C TYR A 3 2.55 4.79 -4.13
N ALA A 4 2.55 4.79 -5.47
CA ALA A 4 1.43 5.22 -6.29
C ALA A 4 0.14 4.40 -6.04
N VAL A 5 0.25 3.09 -5.82
CA VAL A 5 -0.90 2.22 -5.48
C VAL A 5 -1.55 2.65 -4.16
N LEU A 6 -0.75 3.03 -3.16
CA LEU A 6 -1.26 3.56 -1.89
C LEU A 6 -1.60 5.06 -1.96
N GLY A 7 -1.28 5.73 -3.07
CA GLY A 7 -1.47 7.17 -3.25
C GLY A 7 -0.65 8.00 -2.24
N VAL A 8 0.57 7.57 -1.97
CA VAL A 8 1.54 8.26 -1.10
C VAL A 8 2.82 8.56 -1.86
N ASP A 9 3.63 9.47 -1.32
CA ASP A 9 4.95 9.80 -1.84
C ASP A 9 5.98 8.72 -1.48
N GLU A 10 7.07 8.60 -2.24
CA GLU A 10 8.18 7.68 -1.93
C GLU A 10 8.85 8.01 -0.58
N SER A 11 8.81 9.28 -0.18
CA SER A 11 9.28 9.76 1.12
C SER A 11 8.31 9.51 2.29
N ALA A 12 7.15 8.88 2.03
CA ALA A 12 6.13 8.66 3.04
C ALA A 12 6.66 7.84 4.22
N THR A 13 6.30 8.25 5.42
CA THR A 13 6.60 7.52 6.65
C THR A 13 5.75 6.27 6.77
N ASP A 14 6.20 5.29 7.57
CA ASP A 14 5.44 4.06 7.84
C ASP A 14 4.02 4.36 8.38
N SER A 15 3.90 5.45 9.13
CA SER A 15 2.61 5.93 9.65
C SER A 15 1.68 6.41 8.53
N GLU A 16 2.20 7.10 7.54
CA GLU A 16 1.45 7.58 6.37
C GLU A 16 1.04 6.42 5.47
N ILE A 17 1.96 5.47 5.22
CA ILE A 17 1.71 4.23 4.47
C ILE A 17 0.58 3.44 5.14
N LYS A 18 0.66 3.21 6.45
CA LYS A 18 -0.37 2.50 7.22
C LYS A 18 -1.71 3.22 7.20
N LYS A 19 -1.71 4.55 7.32
CA LYS A 19 -2.94 5.36 7.29
C LYS A 19 -3.59 5.34 5.90
N ALA A 20 -2.79 5.43 4.85
CA ALA A 20 -3.24 5.38 3.47
C ALA A 20 -3.84 4.01 3.13
N TYR A 21 -3.14 2.92 3.47
CA TYR A 21 -3.63 1.56 3.33
C TYR A 21 -4.97 1.38 4.04
N ARG A 22 -5.06 1.70 5.34
CA ARG A 22 -6.32 1.56 6.11
C ARG A 22 -7.49 2.30 5.47
N ARG A 23 -7.26 3.52 4.97
CA ARG A 23 -8.29 4.31 4.29
C ARG A 23 -8.75 3.65 2.99
N LEU A 24 -7.80 3.17 2.18
CA LEU A 24 -8.08 2.55 0.89
C LEU A 24 -8.68 1.15 1.04
N SER A 25 -8.21 0.34 1.99
CA SER A 25 -8.78 -0.96 2.31
C SER A 25 -10.25 -0.88 2.69
N VAL A 26 -10.65 0.13 3.48
CA VAL A 26 -12.06 0.34 3.82
C VAL A 26 -12.89 0.77 2.62
N LYS A 27 -12.32 1.60 1.74
CA LYS A 27 -12.99 2.12 0.54
C LYS A 27 -13.17 1.02 -0.53
N HIS A 28 -12.17 0.16 -0.69
CA HIS A 28 -12.12 -0.88 -1.73
C HIS A 28 -12.42 -2.28 -1.19
N HIS A 29 -12.90 -2.41 0.06
CA HIS A 29 -13.21 -3.71 0.65
C HIS A 29 -14.30 -4.42 -0.18
N PRO A 30 -14.10 -5.70 -0.57
CA PRO A 30 -15.08 -6.43 -1.37
C PRO A 30 -16.45 -6.53 -0.67
N ASP A 31 -16.48 -6.77 0.64
CA ASP A 31 -17.72 -6.81 1.44
C ASP A 31 -18.51 -5.48 1.45
N LYS A 32 -17.87 -4.37 1.06
CA LYS A 32 -18.52 -3.04 0.98
C LYS A 32 -18.86 -2.65 -0.46
N GLY A 33 -18.82 -3.61 -1.39
CA GLY A 33 -19.02 -3.38 -2.82
C GLY A 33 -17.79 -2.80 -3.53
N GLY A 34 -16.61 -2.93 -2.91
CA GLY A 34 -15.33 -2.58 -3.52
C GLY A 34 -14.81 -3.66 -4.47
N ASP A 35 -13.76 -3.32 -5.21
CA ASP A 35 -13.14 -4.23 -6.17
C ASP A 35 -12.05 -5.08 -5.51
N ALA A 36 -12.20 -6.41 -5.62
CA ALA A 36 -11.28 -7.37 -5.01
C ALA A 36 -9.87 -7.32 -5.63
N ALA A 37 -9.75 -6.98 -6.92
CA ALA A 37 -8.44 -6.84 -7.56
C ALA A 37 -7.69 -5.63 -7.00
N THR A 38 -8.36 -4.49 -6.90
CA THR A 38 -7.84 -3.27 -6.26
C THR A 38 -7.47 -3.54 -4.80
N PHE A 39 -8.31 -4.24 -4.04
CA PHE A 39 -8.00 -4.60 -2.66
C PHE A 39 -6.74 -5.45 -2.54
N LYS A 40 -6.57 -6.41 -3.46
CA LYS A 40 -5.37 -7.25 -3.52
C LYS A 40 -4.12 -6.43 -3.84
N GLU A 41 -4.19 -5.50 -4.80
CA GLU A 41 -3.08 -4.60 -5.13
C GLU A 41 -2.68 -3.72 -3.93
N LEU A 42 -3.66 -3.14 -3.24
CA LEU A 42 -3.43 -2.35 -2.02
C LEU A 42 -2.75 -3.18 -0.93
N THR A 43 -3.17 -4.43 -0.77
CA THR A 43 -2.59 -5.35 0.21
C THR A 43 -1.14 -5.67 -0.14
N SER A 44 -0.87 -6.05 -1.39
CA SER A 44 0.50 -6.36 -1.83
C SER A 44 1.44 -5.16 -1.74
N ALA A 45 0.97 -3.95 -2.06
CA ALA A 45 1.76 -2.73 -1.88
C ALA A 45 2.09 -2.48 -0.41
N TYR A 46 1.10 -2.63 0.48
CA TYR A 46 1.31 -2.47 1.91
C TYR A 46 2.24 -3.55 2.50
N GLU A 47 2.16 -4.80 2.06
CA GLU A 47 3.03 -5.89 2.54
C GLU A 47 4.52 -5.61 2.30
N VAL A 48 4.86 -4.97 1.18
CA VAL A 48 6.24 -4.59 0.87
C VAL A 48 6.63 -3.31 1.61
N LEU A 49 5.78 -2.27 1.54
CA LEU A 49 6.11 -0.94 2.05
C LEU A 49 6.03 -0.81 3.58
N SER A 50 5.34 -1.72 4.26
CA SER A 50 5.25 -1.73 5.74
C SER A 50 6.38 -2.50 6.42
N ASP A 51 7.17 -3.25 5.66
CA ASP A 51 8.33 -3.99 6.12
C ASP A 51 9.59 -3.22 5.69
N GLY A 52 10.34 -2.70 6.66
CA GLY A 52 11.50 -1.84 6.38
C GLY A 52 12.60 -2.51 5.55
N GLU A 53 12.79 -3.83 5.69
CA GLU A 53 13.78 -4.57 4.89
C GLU A 53 13.27 -4.76 3.46
N ARG A 54 12.01 -5.17 3.30
CA ARG A 54 11.39 -5.31 1.97
C ARG A 54 11.27 -3.98 1.23
N ARG A 55 10.94 -2.91 1.94
CA ARG A 55 10.88 -1.55 1.42
C ARG A 55 12.26 -1.10 0.95
N ALA A 56 13.30 -1.29 1.76
CA ALA A 56 14.67 -0.94 1.36
C ALA A 56 15.11 -1.72 0.12
N LEU A 57 14.78 -3.01 0.01
CA LEU A 57 15.07 -3.81 -1.19
C LEU A 57 14.29 -3.30 -2.41
N TYR A 58 13.03 -2.92 -2.24
CA TYR A 58 12.21 -2.32 -3.30
C TYR A 58 12.78 -0.97 -3.76
N ASP A 59 13.18 -0.10 -2.84
CA ASP A 59 13.74 1.22 -3.13
C ASP A 59 15.12 1.14 -3.80
N VAL A 60 15.92 0.11 -3.50
CA VAL A 60 17.26 -0.11 -4.09
C VAL A 60 17.19 -0.82 -5.46
N GLY A 61 16.18 -1.67 -5.67
CA GLY A 61 15.99 -2.42 -6.91
C GLY A 61 15.09 -1.72 -7.96
N GLY A 62 14.50 -0.58 -7.58
CA GLY A 62 13.67 0.27 -8.43
C GLY A 62 14.45 1.15 -9.39
#